data_AF-A0A937XRR2-F1
#
_entry.id   AF-A0A937XRR2-F1
#
_cell.length_a   1.000
_cell.length_b   1.000
_cell.length_c   1.000
_cell.angle_alpha   90.00
_cell.angle_beta   90.00
_cell.angle_gamma   90.00
#
_symmetry.space_group_name_H-M   'P 1'
#
loop_
_entity.id
_entity.type
_entity.pdbx_description
1 polymer ?
#
loop_
_entity_poly.entity_id
_entity_poly.type
_entity_poly.pdbx_seq_one_letter_code
_entity_poly.pdbx_strand_id
1 'polypeptide(L)'
;MPSMADPHFSRTLTYICEHSDTGAMGIVVNRPTDLTLSTLLERIGLPLESQEVGRSPVYFGGPVQTNHGFVLHKPVGEWNATLPVQARVGLTSSKDILEAVARGEGPPQL
;
A
#
# COMPACT_ATOMS: atom_id res chain seq x y z
N MET A 1 14.15 -15.43 -2.27
CA MET A 1 14.96 -16.67 -2.42
C MET A 1 15.15 -17.34 -1.06
N PRO A 2 15.18 -18.68 -0.96
CA PRO A 2 15.38 -19.39 0.31
C PRO A 2 16.72 -19.05 1.00
N SER A 3 17.75 -18.73 0.21
CA SER A 3 19.08 -18.31 0.69
C SER A 3 19.22 -16.79 0.89
N MET A 4 18.13 -16.01 0.75
CA MET A 4 18.18 -14.56 0.95
C MET A 4 18.44 -14.26 2.43
N ALA A 5 19.63 -13.71 2.72
CA ALA A 5 20.07 -13.39 4.07
C ALA A 5 19.57 -12.02 4.57
N ASP A 6 19.22 -11.10 3.64
CA ASP A 6 18.70 -9.79 4.03
C ASP A 6 17.35 -9.96 4.75
N PRO A 7 17.23 -9.56 6.03
CA PRO A 7 15.99 -9.70 6.78
C PRO A 7 14.81 -8.93 6.15
N HIS A 8 15.05 -7.86 5.39
CA HIS A 8 14.00 -7.07 4.75
C HIS A 8 13.37 -7.79 3.55
N PHE A 9 14.14 -8.65 2.85
CA PHE A 9 13.69 -9.31 1.62
C PHE A 9 13.65 -10.84 1.71
N SER A 10 14.08 -11.41 2.84
CA SER A 10 13.96 -12.86 3.04
C SER A 10 12.50 -13.26 3.05
N ARG A 11 12.17 -14.23 2.17
CA ARG A 11 10.81 -14.78 1.97
C ARG A 11 9.76 -13.73 1.57
N THR A 12 10.15 -12.60 0.98
CA THR A 12 9.21 -11.58 0.51
C THR A 12 8.83 -11.78 -0.96
N LEU A 13 7.65 -11.29 -1.31
CA LEU A 13 7.18 -11.02 -2.66
C LEU A 13 7.18 -9.51 -2.85
N THR A 14 7.99 -9.02 -3.77
CA THR A 14 8.08 -7.60 -4.12
C THR A 14 7.39 -7.36 -5.46
N TYR A 15 6.41 -6.46 -5.48
CA TYR A 15 5.76 -6.00 -6.69
C TYR A 15 6.50 -4.79 -7.26
N ILE A 16 7.06 -4.92 -8.47
CA ILE A 16 7.79 -3.84 -9.14
C ILE A 16 6.77 -2.87 -9.75
N CYS A 17 6.81 -1.63 -9.28
CA CYS A 17 5.89 -0.56 -9.65
C CYS A 17 6.46 0.32 -10.76
N GLU A 18 7.78 0.50 -10.77
CA GLU A 18 8.52 1.24 -11.80
C GLU A 18 9.87 0.58 -12.03
N HIS A 19 10.33 0.55 -13.27
CA HIS A 19 11.67 0.09 -13.63
C HIS A 19 12.18 0.82 -14.87
N SER A 20 13.37 1.40 -14.76
CA SER A 20 14.08 2.13 -15.81
C SER A 20 15.59 1.79 -15.76
N ASP A 21 16.36 2.46 -16.60
CA ASP A 21 17.83 2.45 -16.58
C ASP A 21 18.43 3.07 -15.31
N THR A 22 17.68 3.94 -14.62
CA THR A 22 18.11 4.58 -13.36
C THR A 22 17.80 3.75 -12.12
N GLY A 23 16.99 2.69 -12.22
CA GLY A 23 16.71 1.78 -11.11
C GLY A 23 15.33 1.13 -11.16
N ALA A 24 14.83 0.72 -9.99
CA ALA A 24 13.50 0.16 -9.84
C ALA A 24 12.86 0.58 -8.51
N MET A 25 11.56 0.82 -8.52
CA MET A 25 10.74 0.97 -7.33
C MET A 25 9.86 -0.27 -7.19
N GLY A 26 9.82 -0.85 -5.99
CA GLY A 26 8.92 -1.95 -5.69
C GLY A 26 8.51 -1.98 -4.23
N ILE A 27 7.39 -2.66 -3.98
CA ILE A 27 6.76 -2.73 -2.66
C ILE A 27 6.59 -4.20 -2.27
N VAL A 28 6.92 -4.55 -1.04
CA VAL A 28 6.68 -5.87 -0.47
C VAL A 28 5.19 -6.04 -0.14
N VAL A 29 4.56 -7.09 -0.67
CA VAL A 29 3.09 -7.28 -0.61
C VAL A 29 2.64 -8.46 0.25
N ASN A 30 3.57 -9.21 0.84
CA ASN A 30 3.27 -10.45 1.59
C ASN A 30 3.83 -10.45 3.02
N ARG A 31 4.19 -9.28 3.55
CA ARG A 31 4.71 -9.13 4.91
C ARG A 31 3.79 -8.19 5.72
N PRO A 32 2.79 -8.73 6.44
CA PRO A 32 1.93 -7.91 7.29
C PRO A 32 2.74 -7.32 8.46
N THR A 33 2.29 -6.17 8.94
CA THR A 33 2.76 -5.53 10.19
C THR A 33 1.77 -5.79 11.32
N ASP A 34 2.08 -5.32 12.52
CA ASP A 34 1.16 -5.34 13.66
C ASP A 34 0.07 -4.26 13.58
N LEU A 35 0.06 -3.43 12.53
CA LEU A 35 -0.93 -2.39 12.32
C LEU A 35 -2.09 -2.89 11.46
N THR A 36 -3.31 -2.58 11.90
CA THR A 36 -4.51 -2.67 11.05
C THR A 36 -4.77 -1.35 10.35
N LEU A 37 -5.57 -1.39 9.29
CA LEU A 37 -6.00 -0.20 8.58
C LEU A 37 -6.79 0.75 9.50
N SER A 38 -7.59 0.21 10.43
CA SER A 38 -8.27 1.03 11.44
C SER A 38 -7.31 1.84 12.30
N THR A 39 -6.30 1.18 12.88
CA THR A 39 -5.31 1.85 13.71
C THR A 39 -4.45 2.84 12.91
N LEU A 40 -4.18 2.56 11.63
CA LEU A 40 -3.48 3.49 10.75
C LEU A 40 -4.32 4.76 10.49
N LEU A 41 -5.58 4.60 10.12
CA LEU A 41 -6.48 5.71 9.79
C LEU A 41 -6.78 6.59 11.01
N GLU A 42 -6.97 5.98 12.19
CA GLU A 42 -7.10 6.70 13.47
C GLU A 42 -5.87 7.60 13.76
N ARG A 43 -4.65 7.10 13.53
CA ARG A 43 -3.41 7.86 13.76
C ARG A 43 -3.29 9.10 12.87
N ILE A 44 -3.92 9.10 11.70
CA ILE A 44 -3.91 10.23 10.75
C ILE A 44 -5.21 11.04 10.79
N GLY A 45 -6.06 10.82 11.80
CA GLY A 45 -7.29 11.56 12.05
C GLY A 45 -8.43 11.25 11.09
N LEU A 46 -8.47 10.05 10.53
CA LEU A 46 -9.52 9.59 9.61
C LEU A 46 -10.35 8.49 10.30
N PRO A 47 -11.51 8.82 10.89
CA PRO A 47 -12.37 7.81 11.50
C PRO A 47 -12.95 6.90 10.40
N LEU A 48 -12.89 5.58 10.63
CA LEU A 48 -13.43 4.58 9.72
C LEU A 48 -14.93 4.39 9.95
N GLU A 49 -15.72 4.54 8.89
CA GLU A 49 -17.16 4.28 8.92
C GLU A 49 -17.48 2.78 8.76
N SER A 50 -16.67 2.06 7.98
CA SER A 50 -16.83 0.62 7.72
C SER A 50 -15.92 -0.25 8.59
N GLN A 51 -16.50 -1.05 9.49
CA GLN A 51 -15.71 -1.96 10.34
C GLN A 51 -15.08 -3.14 9.59
N GLU A 52 -15.61 -3.53 8.43
CA GLU A 52 -15.10 -4.69 7.68
C GLU A 52 -13.70 -4.45 7.13
N VAL A 53 -13.49 -3.30 6.48
CA VAL A 53 -12.21 -2.92 5.86
C VAL A 53 -11.16 -2.59 6.93
N GLY A 54 -11.58 -2.07 8.09
CA GLY A 54 -10.69 -1.68 9.18
C GLY A 54 -9.84 -2.81 9.76
N ARG A 55 -10.28 -4.08 9.65
CA ARG A 55 -9.53 -5.26 10.11
C ARG A 55 -8.40 -5.70 9.17
N SER A 56 -8.32 -5.10 7.98
CA SER A 56 -7.29 -5.44 7.00
C SER A 56 -5.89 -5.11 7.54
N PRO A 57 -4.91 -5.99 7.38
CA PRO A 57 -3.55 -5.72 7.83
C PRO A 57 -2.89 -4.66 6.94
N VAL A 58 -2.06 -3.82 7.55
CA VAL A 58 -1.13 -2.96 6.82
C VAL A 58 0.15 -3.74 6.56
N TYR A 59 0.67 -3.67 5.34
CA TYR A 59 1.86 -4.39 4.93
C TYR A 59 3.12 -3.53 5.04
N PHE A 60 4.22 -4.17 5.39
CA PHE A 60 5.54 -3.55 5.32
C PHE A 60 5.95 -3.40 3.85
N GLY A 61 6.02 -2.17 3.36
CA GLY A 61 6.29 -1.90 1.95
C GLY A 61 7.77 -2.03 1.55
N GLY A 62 8.71 -1.87 2.49
CA GLY A 62 10.14 -1.92 2.21
C GLY A 62 10.96 -1.09 3.21
N PRO A 63 12.30 -1.18 3.15
CA PRO A 63 13.18 -0.49 4.10
C PRO A 63 13.36 1.01 3.81
N VAL A 64 12.89 1.49 2.67
CA VAL A 64 13.06 2.89 2.23
C VAL A 64 11.81 3.69 2.56
N GLN A 65 11.98 4.90 3.12
CA GLN A 65 10.90 5.83 3.45
C GLN A 65 9.75 5.18 4.26
N THR A 66 10.08 4.47 5.34
CA THR A 66 9.12 3.72 6.18
C THR A 66 7.99 4.55 6.81
N ASN A 67 8.10 5.89 6.77
CA ASN A 67 7.08 6.82 7.26
C ASN A 67 6.09 7.27 6.16
N HIS A 68 6.30 6.86 4.90
CA HIS A 68 5.37 7.10 3.80
C HIS A 68 4.49 5.89 3.56
N GLY A 69 3.19 6.12 3.46
CA GLY A 69 2.20 5.11 3.09
C GLY A 69 1.99 5.09 1.58
N PHE A 70 1.79 3.90 1.04
CA PHE A 70 1.31 3.70 -0.31
C PHE A 70 0.08 2.79 -0.28
N VAL A 71 -0.85 3.05 -1.17
CA VAL A 71 -2.02 2.21 -1.39
C VAL A 71 -1.88 1.58 -2.76
N LEU A 72 -1.78 0.25 -2.79
CA LEU A 72 -1.87 -0.53 -4.02
C LEU A 72 -3.33 -0.92 -4.20
N HIS A 73 -3.92 -0.67 -5.36
CA HIS A 73 -5.36 -0.91 -5.54
C HIS A 73 -5.77 -1.16 -6.99
N LYS A 74 -7.01 -1.61 -7.16
CA LYS A 74 -7.67 -1.78 -8.45
C LYS A 74 -9.13 -1.30 -8.39
N PRO A 75 -9.66 -0.62 -9.43
CA PRO A 75 -8.93 -0.13 -10.60
C PRO A 75 -8.01 1.06 -10.26
N VAL A 76 -7.32 1.62 -11.26
CA VAL A 76 -6.41 2.77 -11.09
C VAL A 76 -7.13 4.01 -10.54
N GLY A 77 -8.38 4.25 -10.94
CA GLY A 77 -9.16 5.40 -10.46
C GLY A 77 -8.52 6.76 -10.77
N GLU A 78 -9.09 7.82 -10.19
CA GLU A 78 -8.59 9.19 -10.28
C GLU A 78 -8.28 9.68 -8.87
N TRP A 79 -6.98 9.79 -8.55
CA TRP A 79 -6.50 10.29 -7.25
C TRP A 79 -5.37 11.29 -7.47
N ASN A 80 -5.16 12.17 -6.50
CA ASN A 80 -4.24 13.30 -6.60
C ASN A 80 -2.79 12.88 -6.91
N ALA A 81 -2.32 11.73 -6.42
CA ALA A 81 -0.97 11.24 -6.71
C ALA A 81 -0.98 9.71 -6.91
N THR A 82 -1.18 9.28 -8.16
CA THR A 82 -1.23 7.87 -8.55
C THR A 82 -0.19 7.54 -9.62
N LEU A 83 0.59 6.50 -9.39
CA LEU A 83 1.43 5.86 -10.39
C LEU A 83 0.65 4.67 -11.00
N PRO A 84 0.27 4.71 -12.29
CA PRO A 84 -0.30 3.56 -12.97
C PRO A 84 0.79 2.51 -13.23
N VAL A 85 0.75 1.37 -12.53
CA VAL A 85 1.73 0.28 -12.68
C VAL A 85 1.39 -0.62 -13.87
N GLN A 86 0.10 -0.89 -14.07
CA GLN A 86 -0.45 -1.63 -15.19
C GLN A 86 -1.83 -1.06 -15.56
N ALA A 87 -2.45 -1.57 -16.62
CA ALA A 87 -3.76 -1.11 -17.10
C ALA A 87 -4.89 -1.07 -16.05
N ARG A 88 -4.77 -1.84 -14.94
CA ARG A 88 -5.79 -1.90 -13.88
C ARG A 88 -5.24 -1.69 -12.47
N VAL A 89 -3.94 -1.46 -12.29
CA VAL A 89 -3.30 -1.40 -10.97
C VAL A 89 -2.71 -0.02 -10.77
N GLY A 90 -3.20 0.67 -9.74
CA GLY A 90 -2.69 1.97 -9.31
C GLY A 90 -1.88 1.82 -8.02
N LEU A 91 -0.84 2.64 -7.92
CA LEU A 91 -0.12 2.87 -6.67
C LEU A 91 -0.27 4.34 -6.28
N THR A 92 -1.07 4.61 -5.24
CA THR A 92 -1.39 5.97 -4.80
C THR A 92 -0.66 6.30 -3.51
N SER A 93 -0.10 7.51 -3.44
CA SER A 93 0.61 8.04 -2.26
C SER A 93 -0.10 9.23 -1.61
N SER A 94 -1.16 9.75 -2.24
CA SER A 94 -1.96 10.85 -1.72
C SER A 94 -2.95 10.38 -0.65
N LYS A 95 -3.36 11.29 0.23
CA LYS A 95 -4.25 11.00 1.38
C LYS A 95 -5.73 10.81 0.97
N ASP A 96 -6.14 11.37 -0.16
CA ASP A 96 -7.51 11.32 -0.68
C ASP A 96 -8.05 9.89 -0.84
N ILE A 97 -7.21 8.93 -1.25
CA ILE A 97 -7.62 7.52 -1.31
C ILE A 97 -7.90 6.92 0.07
N LEU A 98 -7.12 7.31 1.09
CA LEU A 98 -7.33 6.86 2.47
C LEU A 98 -8.60 7.49 3.06
N GLU A 99 -8.89 8.74 2.71
CA GLU A 99 -10.14 9.43 3.05
C GLU A 99 -11.36 8.73 2.42
N ALA A 100 -11.26 8.36 1.14
CA ALA A 100 -12.30 7.60 0.46
C ALA A 100 -12.51 6.22 1.12
N VAL A 101 -11.42 5.50 1.43
CA VAL A 101 -11.49 4.21 2.13
C VAL A 101 -12.14 4.36 3.51
N ALA A 102 -11.82 5.42 4.25
CA ALA A 102 -12.43 5.69 5.56
C ALA A 102 -13.95 5.88 5.48
N ARG A 103 -14.44 6.53 4.40
CA ARG A 103 -15.88 6.72 4.10
C ARG A 103 -16.56 5.53 3.41
N GLY A 104 -15.84 4.45 3.13
CA GLY A 104 -16.37 3.32 2.35
C GLY A 104 -16.54 3.61 0.86
N GLU A 105 -15.97 4.69 0.35
CA GLU A 105 -15.95 5.12 -1.06
C GLU A 105 -14.63 4.75 -1.76
N GLY A 106 -13.78 3.97 -1.08
CA GLY A 106 -12.48 3.54 -1.59
C GLY A 106 -12.57 2.59 -2.79
N PRO A 107 -11.44 2.24 -3.40
CA PRO A 107 -11.42 1.26 -4.47
C PRO A 107 -11.96 -0.10 -3.99
N PRO A 108 -12.62 -0.87 -4.87
CA PRO A 108 -13.22 -2.16 -4.51
C PRO A 108 -12.18 -3.23 -4.12
N GLN A 109 -10.91 -3.03 -4.49
CA GLN A 109 -9.81 -3.91 -4.12
C GLN A 109 -8.58 -3.10 -3.70
N LEU A 110 -8.13 -3.37 -2.46
CA LEU A 110 -6.88 -2.93 -1.85
C LEU A 110 -5.89 -4.11 -1.78
#